data_AF-A0A952WF44-F1
#
_entry.id   AF-A0A952WF44-F1
#
_cell.length_a   1.000
_cell.length_b   1.000
_cell.length_c   1.000
_cell.angle_alpha   90.00
_cell.angle_beta   90.00
_cell.angle_gamma   90.00
#
_symmetry.space_group_name_H-M   'P 1'
#
loop_
_entity.id
_entity.type
_entity.pdbx_description
1 polymer ?
#
loop_
_entity_poly.entity_id
_entity_poly.type
_entity_poly.pdbx_seq_one_letter_code
_entity_poly.pdbx_strand_id
1 'polypeptide(L)'
;MEVVVLMHEIEYIGGGPPRDRMSLGPVRVWVVLGLIAVAAVVFMQWFSGQLFGATMAKAPDAVAQNEDVEGGQYSAFAMESKAIVKLRWVNMSQEERDSIAEDFKQYIVPLAVSRVERLRLAIVAGELVGKDDAINRLTELEKELEPASELAADVAWVKRLYANGPESLGDDVRESLRDRHGWFGDLALAYGRPVHDPFRRRAVAGREHILSTFKNLNRFQVAMFLIGVIALALMAKNYAALQAQGQFDESVPDEHLQAFVLFAAGFVVILGLSLLPFGLNAEGSIGASVASSLIIWTLLLVPLWPLIRGVRWSEVSRTAGLHTGGSLPREVIIGAGAFLAWMPITIGISKALAAFQSFFGSSSFENSPSGHPLFQSPPSDSGLLVFLGVLSSVVWAPIVEETVFRGFLYGWVRERLGYVLAIVISSITFGIVHPYSPLGMLEVGAAGVMYAVLREWRGSLIAPMVAHALHNGMIEGTSFAIAKAIGG
;
A
#
# COMPACT_ATOMS: atom_id res chain seq x y z
N MET A 1 -12.36 4.20 -35.65
CA MET A 1 -12.03 5.11 -36.78
C MET A 1 -11.75 6.53 -36.29
N GLU A 2 -12.38 6.98 -35.20
CA GLU A 2 -12.19 8.34 -34.64
C GLU A 2 -10.81 8.59 -34.01
N VAL A 3 -10.16 7.59 -33.41
CA VAL A 3 -8.77 7.72 -32.88
C VAL A 3 -7.74 8.00 -34.00
N VAL A 4 -8.03 7.55 -35.23
CA VAL A 4 -7.15 7.74 -36.41
C VAL A 4 -7.23 9.17 -36.95
N VAL A 5 -8.39 9.82 -36.80
CA VAL A 5 -8.59 11.21 -37.22
C VAL A 5 -7.89 12.18 -36.27
N LEU A 6 -7.93 11.89 -34.96
CA LEU A 6 -7.25 12.72 -33.95
C LEU A 6 -5.72 12.75 -34.14
N MET A 7 -5.12 11.68 -34.67
CA MET A 7 -3.68 11.63 -34.96
C MET A 7 -3.29 12.41 -36.22
N HIS A 8 -4.23 12.69 -37.12
CA HIS A 8 -3.94 13.41 -38.37
C HIS A 8 -4.00 14.94 -38.19
N GLU A 9 -4.76 15.44 -37.21
CA GLU A 9 -4.83 16.89 -36.94
C GLU A 9 -3.70 17.42 -36.05
N ILE A 10 -3.01 16.57 -35.28
CA ILE A 10 -1.91 16.98 -34.39
C ILE A 10 -0.59 17.23 -35.16
N GLU A 11 -0.47 16.74 -36.40
CA GLU A 11 0.71 16.92 -37.26
C GLU A 11 0.98 18.39 -37.66
N TYR A 12 0.02 19.31 -37.51
CA TYR A 12 0.16 20.69 -38.01
C TYR A 12 0.74 21.70 -37.00
N ILE A 13 0.99 21.32 -35.75
CA ILE A 13 1.45 22.26 -34.70
C ILE A 13 2.96 22.13 -34.40
N GLY A 14 3.60 21.03 -34.78
CA GLY A 14 5.04 20.82 -34.56
C GLY A 14 5.82 20.85 -35.88
N GLY A 15 6.42 22.00 -36.23
CA GLY A 15 7.18 22.23 -37.47
C GLY A 15 8.51 21.44 -37.59
N GLY A 16 8.47 20.12 -37.45
CA GLY A 16 9.58 19.22 -37.78
C GLY A 16 9.48 18.72 -39.24
N PRO A 17 10.61 18.35 -39.87
CA PRO A 17 10.61 17.82 -41.23
C PRO A 17 9.79 16.51 -41.30
N PRO A 18 9.10 16.25 -42.43
CA PRO A 18 8.31 15.03 -42.60
C PRO A 18 9.26 13.82 -42.62
N ARG A 19 9.19 12.98 -41.58
CA ARG A 19 9.95 11.74 -41.52
C ARG A 19 9.21 10.66 -42.32
N ASP A 20 9.96 9.92 -43.14
CA ASP A 20 9.46 8.84 -43.99
C ASP A 20 8.51 7.91 -43.24
N ARG A 21 7.37 7.59 -43.88
CA ARG A 21 6.34 6.70 -43.35
C ARG A 21 6.93 5.30 -43.12
N MET A 22 7.46 5.04 -41.92
CA MET A 22 7.70 3.68 -41.45
C MET A 22 6.37 2.91 -41.49
N SER A 23 6.37 1.72 -42.09
CA SER A 23 5.18 0.88 -42.13
C SER A 23 4.81 0.48 -40.71
N LEU A 24 3.77 1.13 -40.16
CA LEU A 24 3.25 0.92 -38.80
C LEU A 24 2.70 -0.50 -38.54
N GLY A 25 2.85 -1.45 -39.47
CA GLY A 25 2.23 -2.78 -39.43
C GLY A 25 2.54 -3.56 -38.15
N PRO A 26 3.83 -3.84 -37.84
CA PRO A 26 4.21 -4.60 -36.63
C PRO A 26 3.96 -3.83 -35.33
N VAL A 27 4.15 -2.51 -35.35
CA VAL A 27 4.03 -1.64 -34.17
C VAL A 27 2.58 -1.51 -33.70
N ARG A 28 1.62 -1.43 -34.63
CA ARG A 28 0.19 -1.38 -34.31
C ARG A 28 -0.27 -2.59 -33.50
N VAL A 29 0.27 -3.77 -33.76
CA VAL A 29 -0.04 -4.98 -33.00
C VAL A 29 0.35 -4.79 -31.53
N TRP A 30 1.55 -4.27 -31.26
CA TRP A 30 2.01 -4.01 -29.89
C TRP A 30 1.22 -2.92 -29.18
N VAL A 31 0.78 -1.87 -29.88
CA VAL A 31 -0.12 -0.87 -29.28
C VAL A 31 -1.44 -1.51 -28.84
N VAL A 32 -2.04 -2.33 -29.70
CA VAL A 32 -3.30 -3.04 -29.38
C VAL A 32 -3.09 -4.01 -28.23
N LEU A 33 -2.02 -4.81 -28.25
CA LEU A 33 -1.68 -5.73 -27.16
C LEU A 33 -1.43 -4.98 -25.85
N GLY A 34 -0.80 -3.80 -25.88
CA GLY A 34 -0.60 -2.95 -24.71
C GLY A 34 -1.90 -2.46 -24.11
N LEU A 35 -2.84 -1.99 -24.93
CA LEU A 35 -4.17 -1.59 -24.46
C LEU A 35 -4.93 -2.76 -23.84
N ILE A 36 -4.88 -3.94 -24.47
CA ILE A 36 -5.48 -5.17 -23.94
C ILE A 36 -4.83 -5.55 -22.61
N ALA A 37 -3.50 -5.53 -22.52
CA ALA A 37 -2.78 -5.88 -21.30
C ALA A 37 -3.10 -4.93 -20.15
N VAL A 38 -3.11 -3.60 -20.39
CA VAL A 38 -3.51 -2.61 -19.37
C VAL A 38 -4.95 -2.82 -18.93
N ALA A 39 -5.88 -3.01 -19.86
CA ALA A 39 -7.27 -3.30 -19.53
C ALA A 39 -7.41 -4.60 -18.74
N ALA A 40 -6.62 -5.63 -19.06
CA ALA A 40 -6.58 -6.88 -18.32
C ALA A 40 -6.01 -6.71 -16.90
N VAL A 41 -4.99 -5.86 -16.69
CA VAL A 41 -4.50 -5.53 -15.34
C VAL A 41 -5.61 -4.88 -14.52
N VAL A 42 -6.26 -3.84 -15.07
CA VAL A 42 -7.37 -3.13 -14.39
C VAL A 42 -8.51 -4.10 -14.07
N PHE A 43 -8.90 -4.92 -15.05
CA PHE A 43 -9.93 -5.94 -14.87
C PHE A 43 -9.55 -6.94 -13.79
N MET A 44 -8.33 -7.49 -13.80
CA MET A 44 -7.88 -8.46 -12.82
C MET A 44 -7.80 -7.86 -11.41
N GLN A 45 -7.37 -6.61 -11.26
CA GLN A 45 -7.35 -5.94 -9.96
C GLN A 45 -8.76 -5.74 -9.41
N TRP A 46 -9.67 -5.25 -10.25
CA TRP A 46 -11.07 -5.10 -9.87
C TRP A 46 -11.72 -6.46 -9.58
N PHE A 47 -11.50 -7.45 -10.45
CA PHE A 47 -12.04 -8.81 -10.32
C PHE A 47 -11.53 -9.49 -9.07
N SER A 48 -10.21 -9.47 -8.80
CA SER A 48 -9.63 -10.03 -7.59
C SER A 48 -10.21 -9.33 -6.35
N GLY A 49 -10.31 -8.00 -6.34
CA GLY A 49 -10.92 -7.27 -5.22
C GLY A 49 -12.38 -7.65 -4.96
N GLN A 50 -13.20 -7.77 -6.01
CA GLN A 50 -14.59 -8.20 -5.91
C GLN A 50 -14.73 -9.68 -5.54
N LEU A 51 -13.88 -10.54 -6.12
CA LEU A 51 -13.83 -11.96 -5.81
C LEU A 51 -13.54 -12.14 -4.33
N PHE A 52 -12.51 -11.47 -3.80
CA PHE A 52 -12.22 -11.46 -2.36
C PHE A 52 -13.42 -11.01 -1.54
N GLY A 53 -14.07 -9.91 -1.90
CA GLY A 53 -15.27 -9.44 -1.18
C GLY A 53 -16.44 -10.45 -1.20
N ALA A 54 -16.65 -11.16 -2.30
CA ALA A 54 -17.77 -12.08 -2.49
C ALA A 54 -17.52 -13.49 -1.93
N THR A 55 -16.30 -14.03 -2.05
CA THR A 55 -15.95 -15.36 -1.53
C THR A 55 -15.61 -15.33 -0.04
N MET A 56 -15.10 -14.22 0.49
CA MET A 56 -14.77 -14.07 1.92
C MET A 56 -15.97 -13.67 2.80
N ALA A 57 -17.20 -13.69 2.29
CA ALA A 57 -18.39 -13.57 3.14
C ALA A 57 -18.41 -14.63 4.27
N LYS A 58 -17.74 -15.77 4.03
CA LYS A 58 -17.32 -16.72 5.06
C LYS A 58 -15.86 -17.09 4.80
N ALA A 59 -15.00 -16.98 5.80
CA ALA A 59 -13.60 -17.38 5.67
C ALA A 59 -13.46 -18.88 5.35
N PRO A 60 -12.40 -19.29 4.62
CA PRO A 60 -12.11 -20.71 4.38
C PRO A 60 -12.02 -21.49 5.68
N ASP A 61 -12.53 -22.74 5.69
CA ASP A 61 -12.59 -23.54 6.91
C ASP A 61 -11.21 -23.75 7.55
N ALA A 62 -10.13 -23.87 6.75
CA ALA A 62 -8.76 -23.99 7.24
C ALA A 62 -8.30 -22.75 8.04
N VAL A 63 -8.72 -21.54 7.64
CA VAL A 63 -8.40 -20.29 8.34
C VAL A 63 -9.32 -20.10 9.54
N ALA A 64 -10.61 -20.37 9.37
CA ALA A 64 -11.59 -20.24 10.45
C ALA A 64 -11.31 -21.22 11.59
N GLN A 65 -10.88 -22.44 11.29
CA GLN A 65 -10.54 -23.49 12.26
C GLN A 65 -9.10 -23.41 12.75
N ASN A 66 -8.30 -22.43 12.31
CA ASN A 66 -6.91 -22.30 12.74
C ASN A 66 -6.85 -22.05 14.27
N GLU A 67 -6.09 -22.91 14.95
CA GLU A 67 -5.83 -22.84 16.40
C GLU A 67 -4.35 -22.52 16.72
N ASP A 68 -3.53 -22.22 15.70
CA ASP A 68 -2.13 -21.84 15.87
C ASP A 68 -2.04 -20.48 16.55
N VAL A 69 -1.40 -20.47 17.72
CA VAL A 69 -1.25 -19.25 18.51
C VAL A 69 0.00 -18.45 18.12
N GLU A 70 0.85 -19.00 17.24
CA GLU A 70 2.04 -18.33 16.71
C GLU A 70 1.67 -17.17 15.77
N GLY A 71 2.07 -15.96 16.16
CA GLY A 71 1.82 -14.74 15.39
C GLY A 71 0.49 -14.03 15.71
N GLY A 72 0.17 -13.03 14.90
CA GLY A 72 -0.98 -12.16 15.05
C GLY A 72 -0.80 -11.03 16.07
N GLN A 73 0.43 -10.63 16.41
CA GLN A 73 0.63 -9.45 17.28
C GLN A 73 0.52 -8.14 16.51
N TYR A 74 0.86 -8.16 15.22
CA TYR A 74 0.74 -7.04 14.28
C TYR A 74 -0.29 -7.30 13.17
N SER A 75 -1.17 -8.30 13.31
CA SER A 75 -2.29 -8.49 12.37
C SER A 75 -3.22 -7.28 12.38
N ALA A 76 -4.02 -7.10 11.32
CA ALA A 76 -5.02 -6.03 11.27
C ALA A 76 -5.94 -6.06 12.51
N PHE A 77 -6.44 -7.24 12.88
CA PHE A 77 -7.22 -7.45 14.09
C PHE A 77 -6.48 -6.97 15.36
N ALA A 78 -5.21 -7.35 15.53
CA ALA A 78 -4.46 -6.98 16.73
C ALA A 78 -4.10 -5.49 16.77
N MET A 79 -3.76 -4.89 15.63
CA MET A 79 -3.45 -3.48 15.54
C MET A 79 -4.68 -2.61 15.83
N GLU A 80 -5.83 -2.94 15.25
CA GLU A 80 -7.09 -2.25 15.53
C GLU A 80 -7.53 -2.43 16.99
N SER A 81 -7.42 -3.65 17.52
CA SER A 81 -7.72 -3.93 18.94
C SER A 81 -6.81 -3.15 19.90
N LYS A 82 -5.50 -3.12 19.64
CA LYS A 82 -4.55 -2.34 20.45
C LYS A 82 -4.85 -0.84 20.35
N ALA A 83 -5.08 -0.34 19.14
CA ALA A 83 -5.35 1.08 18.91
C ALA A 83 -6.59 1.54 19.68
N ILE A 84 -7.71 0.81 19.56
CA ILE A 84 -8.96 1.17 20.22
C ILE A 84 -8.83 1.11 21.75
N VAL A 85 -8.21 0.06 22.30
CA VAL A 85 -8.04 -0.09 23.76
C VAL A 85 -7.12 1.00 24.29
N LYS A 86 -5.96 1.21 23.65
CA LYS A 86 -4.94 2.15 24.12
C LYS A 86 -5.35 3.61 24.00
N LEU A 87 -6.08 3.99 22.95
CA LEU A 87 -6.55 5.37 22.76
C LEU A 87 -7.64 5.77 23.75
N ARG A 88 -8.34 4.80 24.35
CA ARG A 88 -9.58 5.02 25.11
C ARG A 88 -9.42 4.95 26.64
N TRP A 89 -8.18 4.79 27.11
CA TRP A 89 -7.87 4.45 28.51
C TRP A 89 -8.32 5.41 29.64
N VAL A 90 -8.92 6.60 29.40
CA VAL A 90 -9.34 7.52 30.50
C VAL A 90 -10.56 8.39 30.15
N ASN A 91 -11.52 8.47 31.09
CA ASN A 91 -12.67 9.40 31.18
C ASN A 91 -13.60 9.47 29.96
N MET A 92 -14.45 8.45 29.80
CA MET A 92 -15.47 8.41 28.74
C MET A 92 -16.88 8.69 29.26
N SER A 93 -17.60 9.53 28.53
CA SER A 93 -19.04 9.74 28.64
C SER A 93 -19.82 8.49 28.19
N GLN A 94 -21.12 8.44 28.49
CA GLN A 94 -21.98 7.32 28.07
C GLN A 94 -22.16 7.27 26.54
N GLU A 95 -22.30 8.42 25.90
CA GLU A 95 -22.44 8.53 24.45
C GLU A 95 -21.20 7.99 23.72
N GLU A 96 -20.01 8.30 24.23
CA GLU A 96 -18.77 7.73 23.69
C GLU A 96 -18.72 6.20 23.89
N ARG A 97 -19.22 5.67 25.02
CA ARG A 97 -19.32 4.21 25.27
C ARG A 97 -20.25 3.52 24.28
N ASP A 98 -21.38 4.11 23.95
CA ASP A 98 -22.33 3.52 23.00
C ASP A 98 -21.74 3.55 21.57
N SER A 99 -21.05 4.63 21.20
CA SER A 99 -20.27 4.69 19.96
C SER A 99 -19.15 3.65 19.91
N ILE A 100 -18.49 3.31 21.03
CA ILE A 100 -17.50 2.22 21.08
C ILE A 100 -18.13 0.90 20.66
N ALA A 101 -19.27 0.57 21.24
CA ALA A 101 -19.90 -0.72 21.01
C ALA A 101 -20.25 -0.88 19.53
N GLU A 102 -20.62 0.21 18.87
CA GLU A 102 -20.85 0.24 17.43
C GLU A 102 -19.54 0.09 16.64
N ASP A 103 -18.50 0.88 16.95
CA ASP A 103 -17.20 0.78 16.29
C ASP A 103 -16.60 -0.63 16.42
N PHE A 104 -16.69 -1.22 17.61
CA PHE A 104 -16.20 -2.57 17.89
C PHE A 104 -16.91 -3.59 16.99
N LYS A 105 -18.25 -3.50 16.87
CA LYS A 105 -19.05 -4.39 16.00
C LYS A 105 -18.76 -4.17 14.53
N GLN A 106 -18.59 -2.93 14.09
CA GLN A 106 -18.42 -2.58 12.69
C GLN A 106 -17.00 -2.84 12.18
N TYR A 107 -15.98 -2.58 13.00
CA TYR A 107 -14.58 -2.55 12.55
C TYR A 107 -13.70 -3.65 13.12
N ILE A 108 -13.97 -4.17 14.32
CA ILE A 108 -13.08 -5.15 14.98
C ILE A 108 -13.62 -6.57 14.88
N VAL A 109 -14.90 -6.78 15.15
CA VAL A 109 -15.53 -8.11 15.06
C VAL A 109 -15.31 -8.77 13.69
N PRO A 110 -15.45 -8.07 12.54
CA PRO A 110 -15.24 -8.69 11.23
C PRO A 110 -13.79 -9.10 10.95
N LEU A 111 -12.82 -8.56 11.69
CA LEU A 111 -11.40 -8.88 11.51
C LEU A 111 -10.98 -10.15 12.25
N ALA A 112 -11.74 -10.60 13.24
CA ALA A 112 -11.44 -11.79 14.03
C ALA A 112 -12.03 -13.03 13.36
N VAL A 113 -11.22 -13.72 12.56
CA VAL A 113 -11.67 -14.81 11.70
C VAL A 113 -11.38 -16.18 12.31
N SER A 114 -10.15 -16.42 12.77
CA SER A 114 -9.75 -17.73 13.31
C SER A 114 -10.30 -17.98 14.72
N ARG A 115 -10.30 -19.24 15.16
CA ARG A 115 -10.69 -19.60 16.53
C ARG A 115 -9.83 -18.88 17.58
N VAL A 116 -8.52 -18.78 17.35
CA VAL A 116 -7.60 -18.01 18.22
C VAL A 116 -7.95 -16.53 18.24
N GLU A 117 -8.22 -15.92 17.08
CA GLU A 117 -8.63 -14.51 17.02
C GLU A 117 -9.98 -14.28 17.69
N ARG A 118 -10.92 -15.23 17.61
CA ARG A 118 -12.21 -15.16 18.31
C ARG A 118 -12.07 -15.26 19.83
N LEU A 119 -11.11 -16.03 20.34
CA LEU A 119 -10.73 -16.00 21.76
C LEU A 119 -10.16 -14.62 22.14
N ARG A 120 -9.20 -14.11 21.36
CA ARG A 120 -8.58 -12.80 21.59
C ARG A 120 -9.61 -11.66 21.48
N LEU A 121 -10.59 -11.76 20.58
CA LEU A 121 -11.72 -10.85 20.45
C LEU A 121 -12.59 -10.86 21.70
N ALA A 122 -12.85 -12.02 22.30
CA ALA A 122 -13.59 -12.09 23.56
C ALA A 122 -12.85 -11.39 24.71
N ILE A 123 -11.51 -11.46 24.72
CA ILE A 123 -10.70 -10.70 25.67
C ILE A 123 -10.88 -9.19 25.46
N VAL A 124 -10.77 -8.72 24.22
CA VAL A 124 -10.98 -7.30 23.87
C VAL A 124 -12.41 -6.85 24.22
N ALA A 125 -13.41 -7.67 23.94
CA ALA A 125 -14.80 -7.42 24.30
C ALA A 125 -14.99 -7.27 25.81
N GLY A 126 -14.27 -8.06 26.62
CA GLY A 126 -14.30 -7.97 28.08
C GLY A 126 -13.87 -6.59 28.60
N GLU A 127 -12.92 -5.94 27.92
CA GLU A 127 -12.46 -4.60 28.25
C GLU A 127 -13.37 -3.49 27.65
N LEU A 128 -13.85 -3.66 26.42
CA LEU A 128 -14.57 -2.59 25.70
C LEU A 128 -16.10 -2.59 25.93
N VAL A 129 -16.69 -3.78 26.02
CA VAL A 129 -18.15 -3.99 26.09
C VAL A 129 -18.55 -4.47 27.48
N GLY A 130 -17.76 -5.39 28.04
CA GLY A 130 -17.94 -5.92 29.38
C GLY A 130 -17.87 -7.44 29.44
N LYS A 131 -17.75 -7.96 30.67
CA LYS A 131 -17.52 -9.38 30.95
C LYS A 131 -18.60 -10.31 30.38
N ASP A 132 -19.86 -9.88 30.36
CA ASP A 132 -20.97 -10.75 29.95
C ASP A 132 -20.90 -11.03 28.43
N ASP A 133 -20.51 -10.03 27.63
CA ASP A 133 -20.26 -10.21 26.19
C ASP A 133 -19.05 -11.12 25.94
N ALA A 134 -17.98 -10.95 26.71
CA ALA A 134 -16.82 -11.82 26.65
C ALA A 134 -17.17 -13.30 26.95
N ILE A 135 -17.91 -13.55 28.03
CA ILE A 135 -18.34 -14.90 28.43
C ILE A 135 -19.25 -15.52 27.37
N ASN A 136 -20.18 -14.76 26.79
CA ASN A 136 -21.05 -15.25 25.73
C ASN A 136 -20.24 -15.67 24.49
N ARG A 137 -19.28 -14.84 24.05
CA ARG A 137 -18.39 -15.17 22.92
C ARG A 137 -17.54 -16.41 23.18
N LEU A 138 -16.98 -16.54 24.39
CA LEU A 138 -16.21 -17.71 24.80
C LEU A 138 -17.07 -18.98 24.83
N THR A 139 -18.32 -18.86 25.28
CA THR A 139 -19.27 -19.98 25.33
C THR A 139 -19.68 -20.44 23.94
N GLU A 140 -19.86 -19.52 22.98
CA GLU A 140 -20.10 -19.90 21.58
C GLU A 140 -18.86 -20.55 20.96
N LEU A 141 -17.67 -20.01 21.21
CA LEU A 141 -16.42 -20.58 20.70
C LEU A 141 -16.18 -22.00 21.25
N GLU A 142 -16.41 -22.22 22.55
CA GLU A 142 -16.22 -23.52 23.23
C GLU A 142 -17.01 -24.66 22.57
N LYS A 143 -18.19 -24.39 21.98
CA LYS A 143 -19.00 -25.39 21.28
C LYS A 143 -18.33 -25.91 20.00
N GLU A 144 -17.38 -25.17 19.45
CA GLU A 144 -16.67 -25.50 18.21
C GLU A 144 -15.33 -26.21 18.47
N LEU A 145 -14.83 -26.20 19.72
CA LEU A 145 -13.50 -26.71 20.08
C LEU A 145 -13.56 -28.17 20.53
N GLU A 146 -12.50 -28.91 20.21
CA GLU A 146 -12.30 -30.25 20.78
C GLU A 146 -12.02 -30.14 22.29
N PRO A 147 -12.71 -30.90 23.17
CA PRO A 147 -12.62 -30.71 24.62
C PRO A 147 -11.21 -30.83 25.23
N ALA A 148 -10.29 -31.50 24.54
CA ALA A 148 -8.91 -31.69 24.96
C ALA A 148 -7.91 -30.81 24.19
N SER A 149 -8.38 -29.88 23.35
CA SER A 149 -7.49 -28.97 22.63
C SER A 149 -6.88 -27.94 23.57
N GLU A 150 -5.68 -27.49 23.24
CA GLU A 150 -5.00 -26.47 24.05
C GLU A 150 -5.78 -25.14 24.04
N LEU A 151 -6.48 -24.81 22.95
CA LEU A 151 -7.31 -23.61 22.86
C LEU A 151 -8.57 -23.74 23.73
N ALA A 152 -9.14 -24.95 23.86
CA ALA A 152 -10.26 -25.20 24.78
C ALA A 152 -9.86 -24.95 26.24
N ALA A 153 -8.63 -25.34 26.61
CA ALA A 153 -8.07 -25.02 27.93
C ALA A 153 -7.93 -23.51 28.14
N ASP A 154 -7.40 -22.78 27.15
CA ASP A 154 -7.30 -21.32 27.20
C ASP A 154 -8.69 -20.66 27.36
N VAL A 155 -9.70 -21.10 26.60
CA VAL A 155 -11.09 -20.62 26.73
C VAL A 155 -11.61 -20.83 28.15
N ALA A 156 -11.40 -22.02 28.73
CA ALA A 156 -11.82 -22.34 30.09
C ALA A 156 -11.13 -21.46 31.13
N TRP A 157 -9.83 -21.20 30.98
CA TRP A 157 -9.06 -20.32 31.87
C TRP A 157 -9.52 -18.87 31.78
N VAL A 158 -9.77 -18.35 30.57
CA VAL A 158 -10.26 -16.98 30.37
C VAL A 158 -11.68 -16.83 30.94
N LYS A 159 -12.56 -17.82 30.77
CA LYS A 159 -13.89 -17.82 31.42
C LYS A 159 -13.77 -17.79 32.96
N ARG A 160 -12.89 -18.60 33.53
CA ARG A 160 -12.63 -18.64 34.98
C ARG A 160 -12.10 -17.29 35.48
N LEU A 161 -11.21 -16.67 34.72
CA LEU A 161 -10.67 -15.34 34.99
C LEU A 161 -11.77 -14.28 35.04
N TYR A 162 -12.69 -14.26 34.07
CA TYR A 162 -13.78 -13.27 34.06
C TYR A 162 -14.81 -13.51 35.18
N ALA A 163 -15.00 -14.76 35.59
CA ALA A 163 -15.90 -15.12 36.68
C ALA A 163 -15.33 -14.79 38.07
N ASN A 164 -14.06 -15.13 38.30
CA ASN A 164 -13.46 -15.16 39.66
C ASN A 164 -12.24 -14.25 39.83
N GLY A 165 -11.84 -13.54 38.77
CA GLY A 165 -10.65 -12.69 38.73
C GLY A 165 -9.36 -13.44 38.36
N PRO A 166 -8.30 -12.71 37.95
CA PRO A 166 -7.03 -13.30 37.51
C PRO A 166 -6.29 -14.11 38.58
N GLU A 167 -6.47 -13.79 39.86
CA GLU A 167 -5.85 -14.51 40.98
C GLU A 167 -6.45 -15.91 41.22
N SER A 168 -7.54 -16.23 40.52
CA SER A 168 -8.11 -17.59 40.55
C SER A 168 -7.32 -18.60 39.69
N LEU A 169 -6.36 -18.13 38.88
CA LEU A 169 -5.50 -18.94 38.03
C LEU A 169 -4.14 -19.19 38.70
N GLY A 170 -3.54 -20.36 38.44
CA GLY A 170 -2.16 -20.66 38.85
C GLY A 170 -1.14 -19.79 38.11
N ASP A 171 0.06 -19.62 38.70
CA ASP A 171 1.14 -18.83 38.09
C ASP A 171 1.56 -19.35 36.72
N ASP A 172 1.61 -20.67 36.58
CA ASP A 172 1.87 -21.41 35.34
C ASP A 172 0.85 -21.07 34.25
N VAL A 173 -0.43 -21.03 34.61
CA VAL A 173 -1.52 -20.67 33.68
C VAL A 173 -1.42 -19.20 33.26
N ARG A 174 -1.10 -18.30 34.20
CA ARG A 174 -0.95 -16.87 33.89
C ARG A 174 0.25 -16.62 32.99
N GLU A 175 1.35 -17.34 33.19
CA GLU A 175 2.52 -17.30 32.29
C GLU A 175 2.17 -17.86 30.91
N SER A 176 1.52 -19.03 30.85
CA SER A 176 1.07 -19.65 29.60
C SER A 176 0.17 -18.74 28.77
N LEU A 177 -0.82 -18.07 29.39
CA LEU A 177 -1.68 -17.12 28.68
C LEU A 177 -0.90 -15.95 28.08
N ARG A 178 0.15 -15.47 28.75
CA ARG A 178 1.02 -14.39 28.23
C ARG A 178 1.91 -14.88 27.11
N ASP A 179 2.53 -16.05 27.26
CA ASP A 179 3.43 -16.60 26.25
C ASP A 179 2.68 -16.90 24.96
N ARG A 180 1.46 -17.44 25.07
CA ARG A 180 0.63 -17.81 23.93
C ARG A 180 -0.07 -16.62 23.30
N HIS A 181 -0.70 -15.74 24.09
CA HIS A 181 -1.55 -14.65 23.56
C HIS A 181 -0.91 -13.27 23.60
N GLY A 182 0.32 -13.15 24.12
CA GLY A 182 1.09 -11.91 24.21
C GLY A 182 0.29 -10.78 24.85
N TRP A 183 0.15 -9.66 24.14
CA TRP A 183 -0.61 -8.50 24.62
C TRP A 183 -2.06 -8.82 25.04
N PHE A 184 -2.74 -9.74 24.35
CA PHE A 184 -4.11 -10.13 24.73
C PHE A 184 -4.10 -10.90 26.06
N GLY A 185 -3.09 -11.72 26.33
CA GLY A 185 -2.93 -12.38 27.63
C GLY A 185 -2.72 -11.36 28.76
N ASP A 186 -1.86 -10.37 28.54
CA ASP A 186 -1.68 -9.26 29.49
C ASP A 186 -2.97 -8.46 29.71
N LEU A 187 -3.75 -8.22 28.64
CA LEU A 187 -5.04 -7.54 28.73
C LEU A 187 -6.04 -8.33 29.57
N ALA A 188 -6.16 -9.65 29.35
CA ALA A 188 -7.02 -10.51 30.16
C ALA A 188 -6.60 -10.48 31.64
N LEU A 189 -5.30 -10.65 31.94
CA LEU A 189 -4.78 -10.67 33.31
C LEU A 189 -4.87 -9.31 34.02
N ALA A 190 -5.05 -8.23 33.27
CA ALA A 190 -5.28 -6.89 33.79
C ALA A 190 -6.75 -6.65 34.19
N TYR A 191 -7.67 -7.57 33.89
CA TYR A 191 -9.08 -7.46 34.21
C TYR A 191 -9.31 -7.30 35.72
N GLY A 192 -10.17 -6.35 36.09
CA GLY A 192 -10.54 -6.07 37.48
C GLY A 192 -9.49 -5.35 38.32
N ARG A 193 -8.27 -5.12 37.80
CA ARG A 193 -7.24 -4.34 38.51
C ARG A 193 -7.58 -2.84 38.49
N PRO A 194 -7.15 -2.04 39.48
CA PRO A 194 -7.34 -0.59 39.47
C PRO A 194 -6.60 0.12 38.33
N VAL A 195 -7.10 1.27 37.89
CA VAL A 195 -6.50 2.08 36.79
C VAL A 195 -5.06 2.49 37.06
N HIS A 196 -4.67 2.64 38.33
CA HIS A 196 -3.31 3.01 38.74
C HIS A 196 -2.34 1.82 38.84
N ASP A 197 -2.84 0.58 38.73
CA ASP A 197 -2.01 -0.62 38.80
C ASP A 197 -0.98 -0.63 37.65
N PRO A 198 0.32 -0.79 37.94
CA PRO A 198 1.36 -0.76 36.91
C PRO A 198 1.23 -1.86 35.86
N PHE A 199 0.70 -3.04 36.23
CA PHE A 199 0.48 -4.14 35.29
C PHE A 199 -0.65 -3.79 34.35
N ARG A 200 -1.80 -3.35 34.89
CA ARG A 200 -2.94 -2.91 34.08
C ARG A 200 -2.53 -1.81 33.14
N ARG A 201 -1.86 -0.75 33.61
CA ARG A 201 -1.37 0.36 32.77
C ARG A 201 -0.55 -0.10 31.57
N ARG A 202 0.25 -1.17 31.64
CA ARG A 202 1.01 -1.62 30.46
C ARG A 202 0.13 -2.21 29.36
N ALA A 203 -0.96 -2.89 29.72
CA ALA A 203 -1.83 -3.55 28.74
C ALA A 203 -2.72 -2.57 27.95
N VAL A 204 -2.88 -1.35 28.44
CA VAL A 204 -4.00 -0.47 28.08
C VAL A 204 -3.63 1.01 28.01
N ALA A 205 -2.55 1.44 28.68
CA ALA A 205 -2.03 2.77 28.45
C ALA A 205 -1.23 2.77 27.15
N GLY A 206 -1.21 3.91 26.48
CA GLY A 206 -0.57 4.07 25.18
C GLY A 206 -1.08 5.28 24.42
N ARG A 207 -2.25 5.81 24.79
CA ARG A 207 -2.84 7.04 24.22
C ARG A 207 -1.82 8.17 24.05
N GLU A 208 -1.08 8.51 25.10
CA GLU A 208 -0.11 9.62 25.03
C GLU A 208 0.99 9.36 24.01
N HIS A 209 1.52 8.13 23.98
CA HIS A 209 2.55 7.75 23.02
C HIS A 209 1.99 7.80 21.59
N ILE A 210 0.84 7.17 21.34
CA ILE A 210 0.15 7.18 20.05
C ILE A 210 -0.12 8.62 19.58
N LEU A 211 -0.76 9.44 20.42
CA LEU A 211 -1.06 10.84 20.09
C LEU A 211 0.22 11.67 19.90
N SER A 212 1.29 11.41 20.65
CA SER A 212 2.58 12.09 20.47
C SER A 212 3.21 11.73 19.12
N THR A 213 3.11 10.47 18.71
CA THR A 213 3.56 10.00 17.39
C THR A 213 2.78 10.68 16.29
N PHE A 214 1.43 10.68 16.34
CA PHE A 214 0.61 11.39 15.36
C PHE A 214 0.93 12.90 15.31
N LYS A 215 1.10 13.56 16.47
CA LYS A 215 1.50 14.98 16.51
C LYS A 215 2.86 15.22 15.88
N ASN A 216 3.83 14.34 16.11
CA ASN A 216 5.18 14.44 15.54
C ASN A 216 5.17 14.20 14.03
N LEU A 217 4.42 13.19 13.56
CA LEU A 217 4.21 12.93 12.13
C LEU A 217 3.54 14.12 11.45
N ASN A 218 2.52 14.72 12.07
CA ASN A 218 1.87 15.91 11.53
C ASN A 218 2.84 17.11 11.48
N ARG A 219 3.65 17.35 12.52
CA ARG A 219 4.68 18.41 12.50
C ARG A 219 5.71 18.16 11.39
N PHE A 220 6.11 16.91 11.19
CA PHE A 220 7.02 16.50 10.12
C PHE A 220 6.41 16.77 8.74
N GLN A 221 5.15 16.39 8.51
CA GLN A 221 4.42 16.68 7.27
C GLN A 221 4.28 18.19 7.02
N VAL A 222 3.97 18.99 8.04
CA VAL A 222 3.90 20.45 7.92
C VAL A 222 5.27 21.04 7.57
N ALA A 223 6.35 20.55 8.19
CA ALA A 223 7.71 20.99 7.85
C ALA A 223 8.05 20.66 6.38
N MET A 224 7.75 19.44 5.92
CA MET A 224 7.94 19.05 4.53
C MET A 224 7.08 19.87 3.58
N PHE A 225 5.84 20.20 3.93
CA PHE A 225 4.99 21.09 3.15
C PHE A 225 5.63 22.47 2.99
N LEU A 226 6.09 23.10 4.07
CA LEU A 226 6.69 24.44 4.04
C LEU A 226 8.00 24.45 3.23
N ILE A 227 8.87 23.47 3.43
CA ILE A 227 10.08 23.28 2.62
C ILE A 227 9.70 23.02 1.16
N GLY A 228 8.65 22.24 0.94
CA GLY A 228 8.09 21.90 -0.36
C GLY A 228 7.60 23.10 -1.15
N VAL A 229 6.94 24.07 -0.51
CA VAL A 229 6.54 25.33 -1.15
C VAL A 229 7.75 26.09 -1.69
N ILE A 230 8.83 26.14 -0.91
CA ILE A 230 10.09 26.78 -1.33
C ILE A 230 10.72 25.98 -2.48
N ALA A 231 10.81 24.66 -2.35
CA ALA A 231 11.35 23.79 -3.39
C ALA A 231 10.57 23.91 -4.71
N LEU A 232 9.25 23.95 -4.64
CA LEU A 232 8.36 24.12 -5.79
C LEU A 232 8.59 25.47 -6.48
N ALA A 233 8.69 26.56 -5.72
CA ALA A 233 8.98 27.88 -6.27
C ALA A 233 10.36 27.94 -6.96
N LEU A 234 11.39 27.32 -6.35
CA LEU A 234 12.72 27.23 -6.92
C LEU A 234 12.74 26.39 -8.20
N MET A 235 12.03 25.26 -8.22
CA MET A 235 11.91 24.42 -9.40
C MET A 235 11.17 25.14 -10.53
N ALA A 236 10.02 25.78 -10.23
CA ALA A 236 9.25 26.54 -11.21
C ALA A 236 10.08 27.67 -11.84
N LYS A 237 10.85 28.42 -11.02
CA LYS A 237 11.76 29.48 -11.50
C LYS A 237 12.82 28.95 -12.46
N ASN A 238 13.37 27.77 -12.19
CA ASN A 238 14.46 27.19 -12.98
C ASN A 238 13.97 26.29 -14.12
N TYR A 239 12.68 25.98 -14.18
CA TYR A 239 12.11 25.05 -15.16
C TYR A 239 12.38 25.49 -16.60
N ALA A 240 12.03 26.74 -16.95
CA ALA A 240 12.20 27.26 -18.32
C ALA A 240 13.67 27.33 -18.76
N ALA A 241 14.58 27.73 -17.86
CA ALA A 241 16.01 27.82 -18.16
C ALA A 241 16.66 26.45 -18.43
N LEU A 242 16.06 25.37 -17.92
CA LEU A 242 16.59 24.02 -17.99
C LEU A 242 15.86 23.15 -19.04
N GLN A 243 14.63 23.50 -19.43
CA GLN A 243 13.94 22.91 -20.59
C GLN A 243 14.77 23.09 -21.87
N ALA A 244 15.53 24.19 -21.97
CA ALA A 244 16.46 24.45 -23.08
C ALA A 244 17.62 23.44 -23.20
N GLN A 245 17.84 22.58 -22.20
CA GLN A 245 18.92 21.57 -22.17
C GLN A 245 18.42 20.15 -22.48
N GLY A 246 17.11 19.92 -22.53
CA GLY A 246 16.52 18.59 -22.73
C GLY A 246 16.01 18.39 -24.16
N GLN A 247 16.87 17.93 -25.06
CA GLN A 247 16.46 17.46 -26.38
C GLN A 247 16.65 15.94 -26.46
N PHE A 248 15.54 15.20 -26.63
CA PHE A 248 15.61 13.83 -27.12
C PHE A 248 15.83 13.92 -28.64
N ASP A 249 17.09 13.97 -29.06
CA ASP A 249 17.43 14.09 -30.49
C ASP A 249 17.40 12.75 -31.23
N GLU A 250 17.17 11.65 -30.51
CA GLU A 250 17.29 10.29 -31.05
C GLU A 250 15.98 9.52 -31.09
N SER A 251 15.90 8.63 -32.07
CA SER A 251 14.80 7.70 -32.29
C SER A 251 14.70 6.69 -31.14
N VAL A 252 13.50 6.49 -30.59
CA VAL A 252 13.27 5.51 -29.52
C VAL A 252 12.93 4.15 -30.14
N PRO A 253 13.66 3.07 -29.79
CA PRO A 253 13.38 1.74 -30.33
C PRO A 253 11.97 1.25 -30.00
N ASP A 254 11.30 0.56 -30.93
CA ASP A 254 9.97 -0.01 -30.70
C ASP A 254 9.99 -1.12 -29.63
N GLU A 255 11.16 -1.72 -29.35
CA GLU A 255 11.38 -2.68 -28.26
C GLU A 255 11.02 -2.11 -26.89
N HIS A 256 11.05 -0.79 -26.71
CA HIS A 256 10.60 -0.13 -25.49
C HIS A 256 9.10 -0.34 -25.27
N LEU A 257 8.28 -0.17 -26.32
CA LEU A 257 6.86 -0.46 -26.26
C LEU A 257 6.63 -1.94 -25.94
N GLN A 258 7.36 -2.85 -26.60
CA GLN A 258 7.25 -4.29 -26.34
C GLN A 258 7.55 -4.63 -24.88
N ALA A 259 8.61 -4.04 -24.30
CA ALA A 259 8.96 -4.23 -22.90
C ALA A 259 7.83 -3.74 -21.97
N PHE A 260 7.23 -2.58 -22.26
CA PHE A 260 6.06 -2.10 -21.52
C PHE A 260 4.87 -3.09 -21.60
N VAL A 261 4.56 -3.61 -22.79
CA VAL A 261 3.47 -4.59 -22.97
C VAL A 261 3.76 -5.87 -22.20
N LEU A 262 4.99 -6.38 -22.24
CA LEU A 262 5.41 -7.56 -21.50
C LEU A 262 5.35 -7.35 -19.98
N PHE A 263 5.67 -6.14 -19.50
CA PHE A 263 5.53 -5.79 -18.10
C PHE A 263 4.06 -5.87 -17.66
N ALA A 264 3.15 -5.24 -18.42
CA ALA A 264 1.72 -5.27 -18.13
C ALA A 264 1.16 -6.71 -18.20
N ALA A 265 1.53 -7.48 -19.23
CA ALA A 265 1.11 -8.88 -19.36
C ALA A 265 1.68 -9.77 -18.24
N GLY A 266 2.95 -9.57 -17.85
CA GLY A 266 3.56 -10.26 -16.72
C GLY A 266 2.87 -9.93 -15.40
N PHE A 267 2.41 -8.69 -15.23
CA PHE A 267 1.63 -8.28 -14.05
C PHE A 267 0.27 -9.01 -14.00
N VAL A 268 -0.42 -9.18 -15.14
CA VAL A 268 -1.63 -10.02 -15.22
C VAL A 268 -1.36 -11.46 -14.77
N VAL A 269 -0.25 -12.05 -15.23
CA VAL A 269 0.16 -13.40 -14.82
C VAL A 269 0.41 -13.46 -13.32
N ILE A 270 1.13 -12.49 -12.75
CA ILE A 270 1.40 -12.43 -11.32
C ILE A 270 0.11 -12.28 -10.51
N LEU A 271 -0.80 -11.41 -10.93
CA LEU A 271 -2.13 -11.28 -10.32
C LEU A 271 -2.90 -12.61 -10.35
N GLY A 272 -2.86 -13.34 -11.47
CA GLY A 272 -3.46 -14.68 -11.55
C GLY A 272 -2.79 -15.69 -10.62
N LEU A 273 -1.45 -15.72 -10.58
CA LEU A 273 -0.68 -16.63 -9.71
C LEU A 273 -0.87 -16.31 -8.23
N SER A 274 -1.15 -15.05 -7.88
CA SER A 274 -1.48 -14.64 -6.51
C SER A 274 -2.78 -15.27 -5.98
N LEU A 275 -3.63 -15.81 -6.86
CA LEU A 275 -4.84 -16.53 -6.48
C LEU A 275 -4.59 -18.03 -6.21
N LEU A 276 -3.42 -18.58 -6.58
CA LEU A 276 -3.11 -20.00 -6.37
C LEU A 276 -3.13 -20.45 -4.91
N PRO A 277 -2.61 -19.69 -3.93
CA PRO A 277 -2.66 -20.11 -2.53
C PRO A 277 -4.07 -20.46 -2.06
N PHE A 278 -5.10 -19.73 -2.51
CA PHE A 278 -6.50 -20.02 -2.19
C PHE A 278 -6.98 -21.35 -2.78
N GLY A 279 -6.60 -21.65 -4.02
CA GLY A 279 -6.93 -22.93 -4.65
C GLY A 279 -6.23 -24.14 -3.99
N LEU A 280 -5.14 -23.88 -3.26
CA LEU A 280 -4.34 -24.90 -2.57
C LEU A 280 -4.58 -24.91 -1.04
N ASN A 281 -5.47 -24.07 -0.50
CA ASN A 281 -5.67 -23.84 0.94
C ASN A 281 -4.36 -23.49 1.68
N ALA A 282 -3.53 -22.63 1.08
CA ALA A 282 -2.21 -22.24 1.57
C ALA A 282 -2.09 -20.72 1.83
N GLU A 283 -3.18 -19.97 1.70
CA GLU A 283 -3.23 -18.50 1.79
C GLU A 283 -2.75 -17.92 3.14
N GLY A 284 -2.87 -18.68 4.23
CA GLY A 284 -2.37 -18.27 5.55
C GLY A 284 -0.90 -18.61 5.80
N SER A 285 -0.23 -19.33 4.89
CA SER A 285 1.14 -19.79 5.13
C SER A 285 2.18 -18.71 4.81
N ILE A 286 3.19 -18.58 5.68
CA ILE A 286 4.34 -17.70 5.45
C ILE A 286 5.04 -18.04 4.12
N GLY A 287 5.12 -19.33 3.78
CA GLY A 287 5.70 -19.79 2.52
C GLY A 287 4.99 -19.23 1.29
N ALA A 288 3.66 -19.22 1.29
CA ALA A 288 2.87 -18.61 0.22
C ALA A 288 3.10 -17.10 0.15
N SER A 289 3.09 -16.39 1.28
CA SER A 289 3.36 -14.94 1.31
C SER A 289 4.76 -14.58 0.80
N VAL A 290 5.78 -15.37 1.17
CA VAL A 290 7.15 -15.20 0.65
C VAL A 290 7.19 -15.48 -0.85
N ALA A 291 6.57 -16.56 -1.33
CA ALA A 291 6.52 -16.87 -2.75
C ALA A 291 5.83 -15.75 -3.55
N SER A 292 4.70 -15.24 -3.08
CA SER A 292 4.02 -14.08 -3.67
C SER A 292 4.88 -12.81 -3.63
N SER A 293 5.68 -12.60 -2.59
CA SER A 293 6.61 -11.46 -2.50
C SER A 293 7.80 -11.61 -3.45
N LEU A 294 8.23 -12.83 -3.77
CA LEU A 294 9.36 -13.10 -4.67
C LEU A 294 8.93 -13.15 -6.14
N ILE A 295 7.69 -13.51 -6.45
CA ILE A 295 7.26 -13.66 -7.84
C ILE A 295 7.30 -12.33 -8.63
N ILE A 296 7.05 -11.20 -7.96
CA ILE A 296 7.14 -9.87 -8.58
C ILE A 296 8.55 -9.57 -9.10
N TRP A 297 9.58 -10.14 -8.47
CA TRP A 297 10.97 -9.93 -8.86
C TRP A 297 11.30 -10.53 -10.22
N THR A 298 10.49 -11.46 -10.73
CA THR A 298 10.62 -11.97 -12.10
C THR A 298 10.44 -10.87 -13.15
N LEU A 299 9.71 -9.79 -12.84
CA LEU A 299 9.55 -8.65 -13.75
C LEU A 299 10.81 -7.78 -13.88
N LEU A 300 11.87 -7.98 -13.06
CA LEU A 300 13.18 -7.34 -13.27
C LEU A 300 13.80 -7.69 -14.61
N LEU A 301 13.40 -8.83 -15.19
CA LEU A 301 13.89 -9.28 -16.49
C LEU A 301 13.28 -8.45 -17.63
N VAL A 302 12.13 -7.82 -17.42
CA VAL A 302 11.41 -7.09 -18.47
C VAL A 302 12.18 -5.85 -18.95
N PRO A 303 12.78 -5.02 -18.09
CA PRO A 303 13.71 -3.97 -18.50
C PRO A 303 14.86 -4.43 -19.41
N LEU A 304 15.23 -5.71 -19.39
CA LEU A 304 16.28 -6.27 -20.24
C LEU A 304 15.78 -6.70 -21.63
N TRP A 305 14.47 -6.66 -21.87
CA TRP A 305 13.86 -7.09 -23.14
C TRP A 305 14.48 -6.44 -24.38
N PRO A 306 14.74 -5.12 -24.43
CA PRO A 306 15.38 -4.52 -25.60
C PRO A 306 16.77 -5.12 -25.90
N LEU A 307 17.54 -5.48 -24.86
CA LEU A 307 18.84 -6.12 -25.02
C LEU A 307 18.70 -7.53 -25.62
N ILE A 308 17.71 -8.29 -25.15
CA ILE A 308 17.38 -9.64 -25.68
C ILE A 308 17.00 -9.55 -27.17
N ARG A 309 16.36 -8.45 -27.58
CA ARG A 309 16.00 -8.16 -28.96
C ARG A 309 17.14 -7.59 -29.82
N GLY A 310 18.32 -7.41 -29.24
CA GLY A 310 19.53 -6.98 -29.95
C GLY A 310 19.81 -5.47 -29.91
N VAL A 311 19.02 -4.68 -29.17
CA VAL A 311 19.33 -3.26 -28.92
C VAL A 311 20.57 -3.18 -28.03
N ARG A 312 21.54 -2.34 -28.39
CA ARG A 312 22.77 -2.19 -27.61
C ARG A 312 22.50 -1.51 -26.28
N TRP A 313 23.21 -1.91 -25.22
CA TRP A 313 23.08 -1.27 -23.90
C TRP A 313 23.29 0.25 -23.93
N SER A 314 24.27 0.75 -24.71
CA SER A 314 24.52 2.19 -24.84
C SER A 314 23.32 2.96 -25.41
N GLU A 315 22.54 2.30 -26.27
CA GLU A 315 21.33 2.86 -26.88
C GLU A 315 20.17 2.81 -25.88
N VAL A 316 19.91 1.66 -25.26
CA VAL A 316 18.87 1.52 -24.20
C VAL A 316 19.12 2.51 -23.06
N SER A 317 20.35 2.57 -22.56
CA SER A 317 20.72 3.45 -21.46
C SER A 317 20.44 4.92 -21.79
N ARG A 318 20.74 5.34 -23.02
CA ARG A 318 20.53 6.72 -23.46
C ARG A 318 19.05 7.03 -23.72
N THR A 319 18.34 6.18 -24.46
CA THR A 319 16.93 6.43 -24.84
C THR A 319 15.98 6.28 -23.64
N ALA A 320 16.24 5.32 -22.74
CA ALA A 320 15.47 5.20 -21.50
C ALA A 320 15.79 6.34 -20.52
N GLY A 321 17.01 6.87 -20.53
CA GLY A 321 17.47 7.87 -19.56
C GLY A 321 18.22 7.27 -18.37
N LEU A 322 18.74 6.05 -18.49
CA LEU A 322 19.60 5.39 -17.49
C LEU A 322 21.03 5.91 -17.59
N HIS A 323 21.20 7.22 -17.44
CA HIS A 323 22.49 7.90 -17.40
C HIS A 323 22.46 9.00 -16.32
N THR A 324 23.61 9.49 -15.91
CA THR A 324 23.75 10.46 -14.81
C THR A 324 23.42 11.90 -15.20
N GLY A 325 22.88 12.12 -16.40
CA GLY A 325 22.74 13.46 -16.98
C GLY A 325 24.10 14.16 -17.00
N GLY A 326 24.26 15.17 -16.14
CA GLY A 326 25.55 15.83 -15.90
C GLY A 326 26.31 15.29 -14.68
N SER A 327 25.62 14.94 -13.58
CA SER A 327 26.25 14.33 -12.40
C SER A 327 25.23 13.62 -11.50
N LEU A 328 25.62 12.45 -10.97
CA LEU A 328 24.77 11.65 -10.09
C LEU A 328 24.29 12.43 -8.84
N PRO A 329 25.14 13.13 -8.08
CA PRO A 329 24.68 13.89 -6.91
C PRO A 329 23.65 14.96 -7.25
N ARG A 330 23.79 15.60 -8.43
CA ARG A 330 22.84 16.62 -8.88
C ARG A 330 21.47 16.01 -9.16
N GLU A 331 21.40 14.87 -9.84
CA GLU A 331 20.12 14.19 -10.08
C GLU A 331 19.46 13.73 -8.78
N VAL A 332 20.24 13.24 -7.81
CA VAL A 332 19.75 12.85 -6.48
C VAL A 332 19.17 14.07 -5.73
N ILE A 333 19.89 15.20 -5.70
CA ILE A 333 19.41 16.43 -5.05
C ILE A 333 18.13 16.94 -5.73
N ILE A 334 18.08 16.89 -7.06
CA ILE A 334 16.90 17.30 -7.81
C ILE A 334 15.71 16.38 -7.51
N GLY A 335 15.92 15.07 -7.49
CA GLY A 335 14.88 14.10 -7.12
C GLY A 335 14.34 14.32 -5.70
N ALA A 336 15.23 14.55 -4.74
CA ALA A 336 14.84 14.87 -3.37
C ALA A 336 14.09 16.21 -3.25
N GLY A 337 14.57 17.24 -3.96
CA GLY A 337 13.89 18.53 -4.04
C GLY A 337 12.51 18.42 -4.68
N ALA A 338 12.36 17.58 -5.71
CA ALA A 338 11.10 17.32 -6.38
C ALA A 338 10.10 16.58 -5.49
N PHE A 339 10.55 15.56 -4.76
CA PHE A 339 9.75 14.92 -3.73
C PHE A 339 9.22 15.94 -2.70
N LEU A 340 10.07 16.85 -2.22
CA LEU A 340 9.61 17.92 -1.32
C LEU A 340 8.63 18.87 -2.01
N ALA A 341 8.90 19.29 -3.25
CA ALA A 341 8.02 20.14 -4.04
C ALA A 341 6.64 19.50 -4.33
N TRP A 342 6.56 18.18 -4.32
CA TRP A 342 5.33 17.42 -4.47
C TRP A 342 4.40 17.54 -3.26
N MET A 343 4.96 17.63 -2.05
CA MET A 343 4.21 17.64 -0.80
C MET A 343 3.05 18.65 -0.75
N PRO A 344 3.24 19.93 -1.11
CA PRO A 344 2.12 20.87 -1.17
C PRO A 344 1.08 20.53 -2.23
N ILE A 345 1.49 19.93 -3.35
CA ILE A 345 0.58 19.55 -4.44
C ILE A 345 -0.30 18.38 -4.00
N THR A 346 0.28 17.31 -3.46
CA THR A 346 -0.48 16.15 -2.98
C THR A 346 -1.45 16.55 -1.86
N ILE A 347 -1.01 17.34 -0.88
CA ILE A 347 -1.89 17.85 0.18
C ILE A 347 -3.02 18.71 -0.40
N GLY A 348 -2.72 19.56 -1.38
CA GLY A 348 -3.72 20.36 -2.08
C GLY A 348 -4.76 19.51 -2.81
N ILE A 349 -4.32 18.46 -3.51
CA ILE A 349 -5.19 17.50 -4.22
C ILE A 349 -6.10 16.79 -3.22
N SER A 350 -5.55 16.20 -2.15
CA SER A 350 -6.36 15.49 -1.15
C SER A 350 -7.37 16.41 -0.46
N LYS A 351 -7.02 17.68 -0.18
CA LYS A 351 -7.96 18.66 0.39
C LYS A 351 -9.04 19.09 -0.59
N ALA A 352 -8.70 19.30 -1.87
CA ALA A 352 -9.67 19.63 -2.90
C ALA A 352 -10.67 18.48 -3.12
N LEU A 353 -10.19 17.23 -3.10
CA LEU A 353 -11.01 16.03 -3.19
C LEU A 353 -11.94 15.88 -2.00
N ALA A 354 -11.44 16.08 -0.77
CA ALA A 354 -12.29 16.06 0.42
C ALA A 354 -13.38 17.16 0.38
N ALA A 355 -13.02 18.37 -0.08
CA ALA A 355 -14.00 19.44 -0.27
C ALA A 355 -15.04 19.09 -1.34
N PHE A 356 -14.62 18.47 -2.45
CA PHE A 356 -15.54 17.98 -3.48
C PHE A 356 -16.49 16.91 -2.93
N GLN A 357 -16.00 15.92 -2.20
CA GLN A 357 -16.83 14.87 -1.59
C GLN A 357 -17.87 15.44 -0.62
N SER A 358 -17.44 16.36 0.26
CA SER A 358 -18.36 17.01 1.21
C SER A 358 -19.43 17.86 0.52
N PHE A 359 -19.13 18.44 -0.65
CA PHE A 359 -20.09 19.21 -1.44
C PHE A 359 -21.19 18.34 -2.07
N PHE A 360 -20.87 17.12 -2.51
CA PHE A 360 -21.85 16.22 -3.17
C PHE A 360 -22.65 15.32 -2.22
N GLY A 361 -22.47 15.47 -0.90
CA GLY A 361 -23.10 14.62 0.12
C GLY A 361 -22.27 13.37 0.40
N SER A 362 -21.92 13.17 1.67
CA SER A 362 -20.93 12.18 2.12
C SER A 362 -21.33 10.71 1.90
N SER A 363 -22.61 10.44 1.65
CA SER A 363 -23.18 9.10 1.49
C SER A 363 -22.70 8.30 0.27
N SER A 364 -22.01 8.91 -0.69
CA SER A 364 -21.55 8.21 -1.91
C SER A 364 -20.11 7.68 -1.84
N PHE A 365 -19.31 8.10 -0.85
CA PHE A 365 -17.89 7.76 -0.76
C PHE A 365 -17.40 7.34 0.64
N GLU A 366 -18.24 7.46 1.69
CA GLU A 366 -17.92 7.07 3.07
C GLU A 366 -17.55 5.58 3.24
N ASN A 367 -17.99 4.70 2.32
CA ASN A 367 -17.72 3.26 2.38
C ASN A 367 -16.46 2.82 1.60
N SER A 368 -15.67 3.75 1.06
CA SER A 368 -14.32 3.37 0.62
C SER A 368 -13.41 3.38 1.85
N PRO A 369 -12.80 2.23 2.23
CA PRO A 369 -11.72 2.24 3.20
C PRO A 369 -10.79 3.37 2.80
N SER A 370 -10.52 4.30 3.73
CA SER A 370 -9.66 5.45 3.48
C SER A 370 -8.48 4.99 2.63
N GLY A 371 -8.45 5.41 1.36
CA GLY A 371 -7.55 4.88 0.33
C GLY A 371 -6.10 5.29 0.54
N HIS A 372 -5.69 5.52 1.78
CA HIS A 372 -4.30 5.66 2.16
C HIS A 372 -3.66 4.27 2.22
N PRO A 373 -2.58 4.03 1.45
CA PRO A 373 -1.81 2.78 1.45
C PRO A 373 -1.27 2.35 2.83
N LEU A 374 -1.38 3.24 3.84
CA LEU A 374 -0.88 3.06 5.19
C LEU A 374 -1.41 1.81 5.93
N PHE A 375 -2.52 1.21 5.49
CA PHE A 375 -3.18 0.12 6.22
C PHE A 375 -3.52 -1.14 5.41
N GLN A 376 -3.17 -1.23 4.12
CA GLN A 376 -3.39 -2.47 3.35
C GLN A 376 -2.29 -3.52 3.54
N SER A 377 -1.25 -3.24 4.34
CA SER A 377 -0.36 -4.26 4.89
C SER A 377 0.24 -3.74 6.21
N PRO A 378 -0.39 -4.06 7.36
CA PRO A 378 0.31 -4.00 8.64
C PRO A 378 1.61 -4.83 8.56
N PRO A 379 2.66 -4.47 9.31
CA PRO A 379 3.91 -5.21 9.31
C PRO A 379 3.60 -6.64 9.74
N SER A 380 3.76 -7.59 8.82
CA SER A 380 3.71 -9.00 9.16
C SER A 380 4.62 -9.25 10.38
N ASP A 381 4.23 -10.15 11.29
CA ASP A 381 5.10 -10.53 12.43
C ASP A 381 6.43 -11.13 11.94
N SER A 382 6.50 -11.58 10.68
CA SER A 382 7.75 -11.93 10.01
C SER A 382 8.51 -10.68 9.55
N GLY A 383 9.64 -10.42 10.20
CA GLY A 383 10.60 -9.39 9.79
C GLY A 383 11.15 -9.60 8.38
N LEU A 384 11.18 -10.84 7.87
CA LEU A 384 11.54 -11.12 6.48
C LEU A 384 10.52 -10.54 5.50
N LEU A 385 9.22 -10.73 5.74
CA LEU A 385 8.17 -10.19 4.87
C LEU A 385 8.14 -8.66 4.92
N VAL A 386 8.37 -8.07 6.09
CA VAL A 386 8.54 -6.61 6.22
C VAL A 386 9.73 -6.13 5.40
N PHE A 387 10.88 -6.79 5.53
CA PHE A 387 12.09 -6.45 4.76
C PHE A 387 11.86 -6.56 3.25
N LEU A 388 11.25 -7.65 2.79
CA LEU A 388 10.95 -7.86 1.37
C LEU A 388 9.95 -6.82 0.85
N GLY A 389 8.91 -6.49 1.63
CA GLY A 389 7.93 -5.46 1.28
C GLY A 389 8.57 -4.09 1.10
N VAL A 390 9.39 -3.65 2.08
CA VAL A 390 10.11 -2.37 2.00
C VAL A 390 11.12 -2.35 0.86
N LEU A 391 11.85 -3.45 0.64
CA LEU A 391 12.79 -3.55 -0.47
C LEU A 391 12.06 -3.46 -1.82
N SER A 392 10.90 -4.12 -1.93
CA SER A 392 10.06 -4.07 -3.11
C SER A 392 9.48 -2.67 -3.35
N SER A 393 8.96 -1.99 -2.34
CA SER A 393 8.31 -0.67 -2.50
C SER A 393 9.31 0.48 -2.65
N VAL A 394 10.44 0.46 -1.93
CA VAL A 394 11.39 1.59 -1.87
C VAL A 394 12.53 1.49 -2.90
N VAL A 395 12.86 0.29 -3.36
CA VAL A 395 13.98 0.08 -4.29
C VAL A 395 13.52 -0.52 -5.61
N TRP A 396 12.86 -1.68 -5.55
CA TRP A 396 12.46 -2.40 -6.76
C TRP A 396 11.48 -1.59 -7.61
N ALA A 397 10.39 -1.10 -7.00
CA ALA A 397 9.33 -0.38 -7.71
C ALA A 397 9.87 0.89 -8.39
N PRO A 398 10.60 1.80 -7.69
CA PRO A 398 11.19 2.96 -8.34
C PRO A 398 12.12 2.62 -9.51
N ILE A 399 12.93 1.56 -9.40
CA ILE A 399 13.84 1.18 -10.48
C ILE A 399 13.07 0.62 -11.68
N VAL A 400 12.20 -0.36 -11.46
CA VAL A 400 11.51 -1.07 -12.54
C VAL A 400 10.43 -0.21 -13.16
N GLU A 401 9.58 0.40 -12.33
CA GLU A 401 8.45 1.19 -12.81
C GLU A 401 8.92 2.46 -13.51
N GLU A 402 9.92 3.19 -13.00
CA GLU A 402 10.41 4.37 -13.72
C GLU A 402 11.09 3.98 -15.04
N THR A 403 11.79 2.85 -15.09
CA THR A 403 12.36 2.36 -16.36
C THR A 403 11.25 2.03 -17.37
N VAL A 404 10.21 1.33 -16.96
CA VAL A 404 9.11 0.89 -17.84
C VAL A 404 8.18 2.05 -18.23
N PHE A 405 7.73 2.86 -17.26
CA PHE A 405 6.76 3.92 -17.52
C PHE A 405 7.42 5.19 -18.07
N ARG A 406 8.59 5.60 -17.53
CA ARG A 406 9.25 6.87 -17.88
C ARG A 406 10.37 6.68 -18.90
N GLY A 407 11.07 5.56 -18.82
CA GLY A 407 12.08 5.20 -19.82
C GLY A 407 11.47 4.69 -21.12
N PHE A 408 10.54 3.75 -21.04
CA PHE A 408 10.03 3.06 -22.22
C PHE A 408 8.72 3.65 -22.75
N LEU A 409 7.62 3.55 -22.01
CA LEU A 409 6.31 4.02 -22.48
C LEU A 409 6.33 5.53 -22.78
N TYR A 410 6.76 6.34 -21.82
CA TYR A 410 6.86 7.79 -21.97
C TYR A 410 7.76 8.17 -23.16
N GLY A 411 8.97 7.62 -23.23
CA GLY A 411 9.91 7.92 -24.32
C GLY A 411 9.32 7.59 -25.70
N TRP A 412 8.72 6.41 -25.83
CA TRP A 412 8.12 5.95 -27.08
C TRP A 412 6.92 6.82 -27.53
N VAL A 413 6.05 7.18 -26.59
CA VAL A 413 4.90 8.08 -26.85
C VAL A 413 5.37 9.50 -27.16
N ARG A 414 6.36 10.00 -26.41
CA ARG A 414 6.90 11.36 -26.57
C ARG A 414 7.42 11.60 -27.97
N GLU A 415 8.16 10.63 -28.52
CA GLU A 415 8.69 10.73 -29.89
C GLU A 415 7.59 10.90 -30.95
N ARG A 416 6.42 10.30 -30.71
CA ARG A 416 5.32 10.21 -31.70
C ARG A 416 4.24 11.28 -31.50
N LEU A 417 3.94 11.65 -30.26
CA LEU A 417 2.79 12.49 -29.88
C LEU A 417 3.19 13.75 -29.10
N GLY A 418 4.49 13.96 -28.87
CA GLY A 418 5.01 15.07 -28.08
C GLY A 418 4.93 14.84 -26.57
N TYR A 419 5.64 15.69 -25.81
CA TYR A 419 5.83 15.50 -24.37
C TYR A 419 4.54 15.65 -23.56
N VAL A 420 3.61 16.53 -23.95
CA VAL A 420 2.35 16.75 -23.21
C VAL A 420 1.51 15.47 -23.18
N LEU A 421 1.27 14.86 -24.35
CA LEU A 421 0.51 13.61 -24.42
C LEU A 421 1.27 12.45 -23.80
N ALA A 422 2.60 12.42 -23.88
CA ALA A 422 3.41 11.42 -23.18
C ALA A 422 3.27 11.49 -21.66
N ILE A 423 3.29 12.70 -21.08
CA ILE A 423 3.05 12.92 -19.65
C ILE A 423 1.67 12.39 -19.28
N VAL A 424 0.63 12.79 -20.01
CA VAL A 424 -0.76 12.41 -19.70
C VAL A 424 -0.96 10.90 -19.82
N ILE A 425 -0.57 10.30 -20.94
CA ILE A 425 -0.78 8.86 -21.21
C ILE A 425 0.00 8.02 -20.20
N SER A 426 1.30 8.27 -20.03
CA SER A 426 2.13 7.49 -19.09
C SER A 426 1.60 7.60 -17.66
N SER A 427 1.17 8.79 -17.23
CA SER A 427 0.70 9.03 -15.85
C SER A 427 -0.68 8.45 -15.58
N ILE A 428 -1.62 8.54 -16.54
CA ILE A 428 -2.94 7.90 -16.42
C ILE A 428 -2.75 6.38 -16.40
N THR A 429 -1.97 5.83 -17.33
CA THR A 429 -1.70 4.39 -17.36
C THR A 429 -1.04 3.94 -16.06
N PHE A 430 -0.10 4.71 -15.51
CA PHE A 430 0.50 4.44 -14.21
C PHE A 430 -0.56 4.43 -13.09
N GLY A 431 -1.44 5.44 -13.00
CA GLY A 431 -2.46 5.50 -11.95
C GLY A 431 -3.48 4.36 -12.00
N ILE A 432 -4.03 4.03 -13.18
CA ILE A 432 -5.13 3.06 -13.31
C ILE A 432 -4.70 1.61 -13.08
N VAL A 433 -3.42 1.29 -13.31
CA VAL A 433 -2.89 -0.07 -13.07
C VAL A 433 -2.51 -0.31 -11.61
N HIS A 434 -2.80 0.62 -10.71
CA HIS A 434 -2.64 0.40 -9.28
C HIS A 434 -3.98 0.03 -8.63
N PRO A 435 -3.99 -0.93 -7.68
CA PRO A 435 -5.22 -1.47 -7.09
C PRO A 435 -5.80 -0.55 -6.00
N TYR A 436 -5.95 0.74 -6.29
CA TYR A 436 -6.48 1.73 -5.35
C TYR A 436 -7.93 2.09 -5.64
N SER A 437 -8.57 2.78 -4.69
CA SER A 437 -9.85 3.45 -4.97
C SER A 437 -9.68 4.44 -6.12
N PRO A 438 -10.76 4.87 -6.80
CA PRO A 438 -10.66 5.87 -7.87
C PRO A 438 -9.89 7.14 -7.45
N LEU A 439 -10.00 7.52 -6.18
CA LEU A 439 -9.26 8.64 -5.59
C LEU A 439 -7.78 8.33 -5.42
N GLY A 440 -7.43 7.15 -4.89
CA GLY A 440 -6.03 6.74 -4.78
C GLY A 440 -5.37 6.57 -6.16
N MET A 441 -6.09 6.07 -7.16
CA MET A 441 -5.61 6.01 -8.56
C MET A 441 -5.30 7.42 -9.09
N LEU A 442 -6.13 8.42 -8.76
CA LEU A 442 -5.88 9.81 -9.14
C LEU A 442 -4.64 10.37 -8.42
N GLU A 443 -4.47 10.11 -7.12
CA GLU A 443 -3.29 10.55 -6.36
C GLU A 443 -2.00 9.95 -6.93
N VAL A 444 -2.00 8.64 -7.23
CA VAL A 444 -0.86 7.94 -7.82
C VAL A 444 -0.60 8.38 -9.27
N GLY A 445 -1.66 8.60 -10.06
CA GLY A 445 -1.54 9.19 -11.38
C GLY A 445 -0.95 10.60 -11.33
N ALA A 446 -1.33 11.41 -10.35
CA ALA A 446 -0.78 12.75 -10.14
C ALA A 446 0.71 12.70 -9.76
N ALA A 447 1.12 11.78 -8.88
CA ALA A 447 2.54 11.52 -8.63
C ALA A 447 3.26 11.10 -9.91
N GLY A 448 2.58 10.32 -10.76
CA GLY A 448 3.08 9.92 -12.05
C GLY A 448 3.36 11.07 -13.02
N VAL A 449 2.54 12.14 -12.96
CA VAL A 449 2.77 13.38 -13.72
C VAL A 449 4.06 14.04 -13.27
N MET A 450 4.31 14.12 -11.96
CA MET A 450 5.56 14.66 -11.43
C MET A 450 6.76 13.87 -11.96
N TYR A 451 6.75 12.54 -11.87
CA TYR A 451 7.86 11.72 -12.36
C TYR A 451 8.10 11.89 -13.86
N ALA A 452 7.03 11.99 -14.67
CA ALA A 452 7.14 12.25 -16.10
C ALA A 452 7.69 13.66 -16.40
N VAL A 453 7.27 14.69 -15.65
CA VAL A 453 7.82 16.06 -15.76
C VAL A 453 9.29 16.08 -15.39
N LEU A 454 9.71 15.36 -14.34
CA LEU A 454 11.12 15.21 -13.99
C LEU A 454 11.90 14.51 -15.10
N ARG A 455 11.36 13.43 -15.65
CA ARG A 455 11.98 12.72 -16.78
C ARG A 455 12.16 13.63 -18.00
N GLU A 456 11.16 14.45 -18.33
CA GLU A 456 11.24 15.39 -19.44
C GLU A 456 12.27 16.49 -19.17
N TRP A 457 12.28 17.03 -17.96
CA TRP A 457 13.17 18.11 -17.56
C TRP A 457 14.63 17.67 -17.48
N ARG A 458 14.89 16.44 -17.02
CA ARG A 458 16.25 15.97 -16.72
C ARG A 458 16.87 15.14 -17.83
N GLY A 459 16.09 14.49 -18.69
CA GLY A 459 16.60 13.46 -19.60
C GLY A 459 16.98 12.15 -18.90
N SER A 460 17.41 12.23 -17.63
CA SER A 460 17.75 11.11 -16.76
C SER A 460 16.53 10.56 -16.00
N LEU A 461 16.57 9.26 -15.68
CA LEU A 461 15.65 8.58 -14.78
C LEU A 461 16.05 8.65 -13.31
N ILE A 462 17.27 9.11 -12.98
CA ILE A 462 17.74 9.09 -11.59
C ILE A 462 16.89 10.02 -10.71
N ALA A 463 16.60 11.24 -11.17
CA ALA A 463 15.77 12.17 -10.42
C ALA A 463 14.35 11.63 -10.14
N PRO A 464 13.59 11.12 -11.14
CA PRO A 464 12.29 10.51 -10.85
C PRO A 464 12.39 9.23 -10.01
N MET A 465 13.40 8.37 -10.20
CA MET A 465 13.62 7.19 -9.33
C MET A 465 13.84 7.59 -7.86
N VAL A 466 14.64 8.62 -7.61
CA VAL A 466 14.88 9.12 -6.25
C VAL A 466 13.62 9.73 -5.65
N ALA A 467 12.89 10.54 -6.42
CA ALA A 467 11.63 11.13 -5.95
C ALA A 467 10.60 10.04 -5.60
N HIS A 468 10.49 9.01 -6.43
CA HIS A 468 9.61 7.86 -6.23
C HIS A 468 10.03 7.02 -5.00
N ALA A 469 11.32 6.71 -4.87
CA ALA A 469 11.84 5.98 -3.71
C ALA A 469 11.60 6.73 -2.39
N LEU A 470 11.79 8.05 -2.37
CA LEU A 470 11.53 8.88 -1.18
C LEU A 470 10.03 8.94 -0.85
N HIS A 471 9.17 9.03 -1.87
CA HIS A 471 7.73 8.99 -1.68
C HIS A 471 7.28 7.67 -1.04
N ASN A 472 7.74 6.53 -1.57
CA ASN A 472 7.39 5.22 -1.02
C ASN A 472 8.01 5.03 0.37
N GLY A 473 9.28 5.43 0.56
CA GLY A 473 9.94 5.36 1.86
C GLY A 473 9.26 6.21 2.94
N MET A 474 8.70 7.38 2.59
CA MET A 474 7.91 8.19 3.52
C MET A 474 6.64 7.46 3.95
N ILE A 475 5.94 6.81 3.02
CA ILE A 475 4.72 6.05 3.31
C ILE A 475 5.07 4.89 4.25
N GLU A 476 6.05 4.06 3.90
CA GLU A 476 6.51 2.92 4.72
C GLU A 476 6.98 3.36 6.12
N GLY A 477 7.79 4.42 6.19
CA GLY A 477 8.28 4.95 7.45
C GLY A 477 7.16 5.48 8.36
N THR A 478 6.13 6.09 7.78
CA THR A 478 4.94 6.54 8.51
C THR A 478 4.14 5.34 9.03
N SER A 479 3.93 4.32 8.19
CA SER A 479 3.25 3.07 8.58
C SER A 479 3.98 2.39 9.74
N PHE A 480 5.30 2.26 9.66
CA PHE A 480 6.11 1.66 10.72
C PHE A 480 6.09 2.47 12.02
N ALA A 481 6.13 3.80 11.94
CA ALA A 481 6.05 4.67 13.12
C ALA A 481 4.70 4.52 13.84
N ILE A 482 3.59 4.46 13.10
CA ILE A 482 2.25 4.23 13.64
C ILE A 482 2.15 2.83 14.24
N ALA A 483 2.61 1.80 13.51
CA ALA A 483 2.55 0.43 13.99
C ALA A 483 3.35 0.24 15.28
N LYS A 484 4.55 0.83 15.37
CA LYS A 484 5.36 0.81 16.59
C LYS A 484 4.68 1.54 17.75
N ALA A 485 4.02 2.66 17.49
CA ALA A 485 3.35 3.44 18.53
C ALA A 485 2.10 2.75 19.10
N ILE A 486 1.41 1.94 18.29
CA ILE A 486 0.26 1.13 18.72
C ILE A 486 0.73 -0.19 19.35
N GLY A 487 1.77 -0.81 18.76
CA GLY A 487 2.30 -2.11 19.18
C GLY A 487 3.03 -2.07 20.53
N GLY A 488 3.87 -1.04 20.75
CA GLY A 488 4.51 -0.76 22.04
C GLY A 488 3.49 -0.24 23.05
#